data_AF-A0A316M191-F1
#
_entry.id   AF-A0A316M191-F1
#
_cell.length_a   1.000
_cell.length_b   1.000
_cell.length_c   1.000
_cell.angle_alpha   90.00
_cell.angle_beta   90.00
_cell.angle_gamma   90.00
#
_symmetry.space_group_name_H-M   'P 1'
#
loop_
_entity.id
_entity.type
_entity.pdbx_description
1 polymer ?
#
loop_
_entity_poly.entity_id
_entity_poly.type
_entity_poly.pdbx_seq_one_letter_code
_entity_poly.pdbx_strand_id
1 'polypeptide(L)' 'MVMCQYKIFLSATDNKIADKSKLRVDLYGNSKIKDIPQLKNFNIIYLSKGHEDLISLKGKLIYRKVRYIQIFKK' A
#
# COMPACT_ATOMS: atom_id res chain seq x y z
N MET A 1 2.15 -0.06 21.24
CA MET A 1 3.00 0.40 20.12
C MET A 1 2.32 0.05 18.81
N VAL A 2 1.86 1.04 18.05
CA VAL A 2 1.20 0.81 16.76
C VAL A 2 2.28 0.40 15.76
N MET A 3 2.29 -0.88 15.39
CA MET A 3 3.13 -1.39 14.30
C MET A 3 2.59 -0.75 13.01
N CYS A 4 3.42 -0.04 12.22
CA CYS A 4 2.99 0.45 10.91
C CYS A 4 2.43 -0.74 10.13
N GLN A 5 1.16 -0.64 9.75
CA GLN A 5 0.38 -1.73 9.15
C GLN A 5 0.53 -1.77 7.63
N TYR A 6 1.00 -0.69 7.03
CA TYR A 6 1.22 -0.58 5.60
C TYR A 6 2.29 0.48 5.30
N LYS A 7 2.80 0.46 4.08
CA LYS A 7 3.63 1.52 3.50
C LYS A 7 3.20 1.79 2.07
N ILE A 8 3.04 3.05 1.72
CA ILE A 8 2.69 3.48 0.36
C ILE A 8 3.94 4.07 -0.27
N PHE A 9 4.23 3.66 -1.50
CA PHE A 9 5.27 4.21 -2.34
C PHE A 9 4.60 4.84 -3.57
N LEU A 10 4.92 6.11 -3.78
CA LEU A 10 4.54 6.85 -4.98
C LEU A 10 5.46 6.44 -6.13
N SER A 11 4.98 6.61 -7.36
CA SER A 11 5.84 6.53 -8.54
C SER A 11 6.92 7.61 -8.47
N ALA A 12 8.05 7.41 -9.16
CA ALA A 12 9.16 8.36 -9.18
C ALA A 12 8.76 9.77 -9.69
N THR A 13 7.67 9.86 -10.45
CA THR A 13 7.12 11.09 -11.01
C THR A 13 6.08 11.77 -10.11
N ASP A 14 5.60 11.08 -9.07
CA ASP A 14 4.51 11.55 -8.21
C ASP A 14 5.05 12.02 -6.86
N ASN A 15 4.89 13.31 -6.55
CA ASN A 15 5.24 13.87 -5.23
C ASN A 15 4.09 13.79 -4.21
N LYS A 16 2.87 13.47 -4.66
CA LYS A 16 1.67 13.40 -3.82
C LYS A 16 0.68 12.37 -4.36
N ILE A 17 -0.12 11.80 -3.47
CA ILE A 17 -1.24 10.93 -3.82
C ILE A 17 -2.30 11.81 -4.51
N ALA A 18 -2.46 11.65 -5.83
CA ALA A 18 -3.37 12.43 -6.65
C ALA A 18 -4.24 11.53 -7.54
N ASP A 19 -5.17 12.15 -8.26
CA ASP A 19 -5.95 11.44 -9.28
C ASP A 19 -5.04 10.74 -10.28
N LYS A 20 -5.38 9.50 -10.66
CA LYS A 20 -4.63 8.63 -11.58
C LYS A 20 -3.24 8.22 -11.10
N SER A 21 -2.83 8.57 -9.88
CA SER A 21 -1.54 8.15 -9.34
C SER A 21 -1.46 6.62 -9.24
N LYS A 22 -0.32 6.09 -9.67
CA LYS A 22 0.04 4.68 -9.50
C LYS A 22 0.82 4.54 -8.21
N LEU A 23 0.34 3.65 -7.34
CA LEU A 23 0.88 3.45 -6.01
C LEU A 23 1.30 2.00 -5.85
N ARG A 24 2.45 1.80 -5.22
CA ARG A 24 2.81 0.50 -4.64
C ARG A 24 2.46 0.54 -3.16
N VAL A 25 1.65 -0.41 -2.73
CA VAL A 25 1.22 -0.56 -1.34
C VAL A 25 1.80 -1.86 -0.80
N ASP A 26 2.67 -1.73 0.19
CA ASP A 26 3.17 -2.85 0.98
C ASP A 26 2.26 -2.99 2.20
N LEU A 27 1.49 -4.06 2.26
CA LEU A 27 0.61 -4.40 3.40
C LEU A 27 1.36 -5.34 4.33
N TYR A 28 1.28 -5.09 5.64
CA TYR A 28 1.96 -5.89 6.64
C TYR A 28 0.96 -6.70 7.48
N GLY A 29 1.26 -7.97 7.73
CA GLY A 29 0.39 -8.90 8.45
C GLY A 29 -0.95 -9.10 7.75
N ASN A 30 -2.04 -8.81 8.47
CA ASN A 30 -3.41 -9.00 8.01
C ASN A 30 -4.09 -7.71 7.52
N SER A 31 -3.32 -6.64 7.30
CA SER A 31 -3.84 -5.35 6.84
C SER A 31 -4.36 -5.41 5.41
N LYS A 32 -5.43 -4.66 5.12
CA LYS A 32 -6.04 -4.58 3.79
C LYS A 32 -5.93 -3.16 3.25
N ILE A 33 -5.91 -3.01 1.93
CA ILE A 33 -5.88 -1.69 1.27
C ILE A 33 -7.09 -0.82 1.68
N LYS A 34 -8.25 -1.45 1.92
CA LYS A 34 -9.47 -0.75 2.35
C LYS A 34 -9.33 -0.07 3.71
N ASP A 35 -8.43 -0.53 4.56
CA ASP A 35 -8.19 0.04 5.89
C ASP A 35 -7.29 1.28 5.85
N ILE A 36 -6.69 1.58 4.68
CA ILE A 36 -5.74 2.67 4.50
C ILE A 36 -6.50 4.02 4.41
N PRO A 37 -6.36 4.92 5.41
CA PRO A 37 -7.11 6.17 5.45
C PRO A 37 -6.81 7.08 4.26
N GLN A 38 -5.56 7.12 3.76
CA GLN A 38 -5.20 7.96 2.61
C GLN A 38 -5.92 7.55 1.31
N LEU A 39 -6.40 6.30 1.23
CA LEU A 39 -7.04 5.75 0.03
C LEU A 39 -8.58 5.72 0.14
N LYS A 40 -9.17 6.01 1.31
CA LYS A 40 -10.63 5.94 1.54
C LYS A 40 -11.44 6.87 0.63
N ASN A 41 -10.85 7.99 0.23
CA ASN A 41 -11.52 8.97 -0.63
C ASN A 41 -11.26 8.78 -2.12
N PHE A 42 -10.63 7.67 -2.51
CA PHE A 42 -10.34 7.35 -3.89
C PHE A 42 -11.03 6.04 -4.31
N ASN A 43 -11.37 5.96 -5.59
CA ASN A 43 -11.65 4.68 -6.25
C ASN A 43 -10.32 3.98 -6.53
N ILE A 44 -10.25 2.69 -6.21
CA ILE A 44 -9.00 1.91 -6.28
C ILE A 44 -9.15 0.83 -7.35
N ILE A 45 -8.25 0.83 -8.33
CA ILE A 45 -8.10 -0.24 -9.32
C ILE A 45 -6.85 -1.04 -8.98
N TYR A 46 -6.99 -2.36 -8.91
CA TYR A 46 -5.86 -3.27 -8.74
C TYR A 46 -5.19 -3.48 -10.09
N LEU A 47 -3.93 -3.07 -10.22
CA LEU A 47 -3.15 -3.25 -11.44
C LEU A 47 -2.49 -4.64 -11.45
N SER A 48 -1.76 -4.96 -10.40
CA SER A 48 -1.06 -6.24 -10.29
C SER A 48 -0.76 -6.62 -8.84
N LYS A 49 -0.58 -7.93 -8.64
CA LYS A 49 -0.05 -8.49 -7.40
C LYS A 49 1.47 -8.48 -7.49
N GLY A 50 2.14 -7.84 -6.53
CA GLY A 50 3.59 -7.96 -6.36
C GLY A 50 3.95 -9.21 -5.57
N HIS A 51 5.20 -9.26 -5.11
CA HIS A 51 5.73 -10.33 -4.26
C HIS A 51 5.10 -10.34 -2.86
N GLU A 52 5.09 -11.53 -2.25
CA GLU A 52 4.62 -11.75 -0.89
C GLU A 52 5.68 -12.53 -0.11
N ASP A 53 6.15 -11.96 1.00
CA ASP A 53 7.38 -12.40 1.69
C ASP A 53 7.37 -12.05 3.17
N LEU A 54 8.27 -12.66 3.93
CA LEU A 54 8.47 -12.34 5.34
C LEU A 54 9.57 -11.29 5.48
N ILE A 55 9.26 -10.17 6.13
CA ILE A 55 10.23 -9.12 6.45
C ILE A 55 10.44 -9.03 7.95
N SER A 56 11.67 -8.72 8.38
CA SER A 56 11.95 -8.41 9.78
C SER A 56 11.73 -6.93 10.05
N LEU A 57 10.72 -6.62 10.87
CA LEU A 57 10.36 -5.26 11.27
C LEU A 57 10.47 -5.19 12.79
N LYS A 58 11.45 -4.41 13.29
CA LYS A 58 11.76 -4.28 14.72
C LYS A 58 11.96 -5.64 15.43
N GLY A 59 12.66 -6.57 14.77
CA GLY A 59 12.96 -7.90 15.33
C GLY A 59 11.79 -8.90 15.27
N LYS A 60 10.66 -8.54 14.65
CA LYS A 60 9.55 -9.46 14.39
C LYS A 60 9.44 -9.79 12.92
N LEU A 61 9.28 -11.07 12.59
CA LEU A 61 8.93 -11.50 11.24
C LEU A 61 7.46 -11.17 10.96
N ILE A 62 7.22 -10.40 9.91
CA ILE A 62 5.89 -9.98 9.50
C ILE A 62 5.72 -10.31 8.02
N TYR A 63 4.58 -10.91 7.70
CA TYR A 63 4.22 -11.16 6.31
C TYR A 63 3.93 -9.84 5.59
N ARG A 64 4.55 -9.64 4.45
CA ARG A 64 4.35 -8.49 3.57
C ARG A 64 3.64 -8.95 2.31
N LYS A 65 2.62 -8.20 1.90
CA LYS A 65 1.95 -8.35 0.61
C LYS A 65 2.12 -7.08 -0.20
N VAL A 66 2.80 -7.16 -1.33
CA VAL A 66 2.94 -6.02 -2.25
C VAL A 66 1.78 -6.01 -3.24
N ARG A 67 1.16 -4.85 -3.38
CA ARG A 67 0.06 -4.61 -4.33
C ARG A 67 0.30 -3.32 -5.09
N TYR A 68 0.17 -3.38 -6.41
CA TYR A 68 0.20 -2.22 -7.27
C TYR A 68 -1.22 -1.81 -7.58
N ILE A 69 -1.55 -0.56 -7.26
CA ILE A 69 -2.89 0.00 -7.46
C ILE A 69 -2.79 1.29 -8.25
N GLN A 70 -3.89 1.64 -8.89
CA GLN A 70 -4.12 2.98 -9.42
C GLN A 70 -5.32 3.58 -8.72
N ILE A 71 -5.20 4.83 -8.29
CA ILE A 71 -6.27 5.54 -7.62
C ILE A 71 -6.91 6.57 -8.54
N PHE A 72 -8.19 6.81 -8.35
CA PHE A 72 -8.98 7.81 -9.08
C PHE A 72 -9.82 8.59 -8.08
N LYS A 73 -10.06 9.87 -8.33
CA LYS A 73 -11.03 10.63 -7.54
C LYS A 73 -12.40 9.93 -7.62
N LYS A 74 -13.12 9.99 -6.51
CA LYS A 74 -14.53 9.59 -6.46
C LYS A 74 -15.39 10.51 -7.30
#